data_AF-A0A7Y4RBE4-F1
#
_entry.id   AF-A0A7Y4RBE4-F1
#
_cell.length_a   1.000
_cell.length_b   1.000
_cell.length_c   1.000
_cell.angle_alpha   90.00
_cell.angle_beta   90.00
_cell.angle_gamma   90.00
#
_symmetry.space_group_name_H-M   'P 1'
#
loop_
_entity.id
_entity.type
_entity.pdbx_description
1 polymer ?
#
loop_
_entity_poly.entity_id
_entity_poly.type
_entity_poly.pdbx_seq_one_letter_code
_entity_poly.pdbx_strand_id
1 'polypeptide(L)'
;MDAVLDDYRTASISEKDRALFALVDRINQAPERVSREDVERGRRAGWSDEALYDAITVCALFRFYNTWIDATGVQDMPAAMYHHTGKRLAADGYAPADG
;
A
#
# COMPACT_ATOMS: atom_id res chain seq x y z
N MET A 1 5.07 -15.11 -0.58
CA MET A 1 4.40 -13.99 0.11
C MET A 1 5.18 -13.64 1.36
N ASP A 2 5.33 -14.54 2.33
CA ASP A 2 6.01 -14.27 3.60
C ASP A 2 7.44 -13.69 3.45
N ALA A 3 8.26 -14.24 2.55
CA ALA A 3 9.60 -13.71 2.29
C ALA A 3 9.62 -12.28 1.72
N VAL A 4 8.57 -11.85 1.00
CA VAL A 4 8.44 -10.48 0.47
C VAL A 4 8.07 -9.51 1.58
N LEU A 5 7.26 -9.96 2.55
CA LEU A 5 6.88 -9.18 3.72
C LEU A 5 8.06 -8.96 4.67
N ASP A 6 8.98 -9.93 4.76
CA ASP A 6 10.21 -9.82 5.56
C ASP A 6 11.26 -8.95 4.86
N ASP A 7 11.73 -9.35 3.67
CA ASP A 7 12.58 -8.52 2.83
C ASP A 7 12.40 -8.85 1.34
N TYR A 8 11.68 -7.95 0.64
CA TYR A 8 11.47 -8.07 -0.81
C TYR A 8 12.78 -8.08 -1.61
N ARG A 9 13.90 -7.57 -1.06
CA ARG A 9 15.20 -7.53 -1.73
C ARG A 9 15.85 -8.92 -1.82
N THR A 10 15.58 -9.80 -0.87
CA THR A 10 16.08 -11.18 -0.88
C THR A 10 15.05 -12.19 -1.38
N ALA A 11 13.79 -11.77 -1.52
CA ALA A 11 12.73 -12.63 -2.02
C ALA A 11 12.95 -13.04 -3.49
N SER A 12 12.56 -14.28 -3.80
CA SER A 12 12.53 -14.84 -5.15
C SER A 12 11.34 -14.30 -5.96
N ILE A 13 11.41 -13.02 -6.30
CA ILE A 13 10.43 -12.28 -7.12
C ILE A 13 11.06 -11.81 -8.42
N SER A 14 10.22 -11.45 -9.39
CA SER A 14 10.69 -10.90 -10.65
C SER A 14 11.38 -9.53 -10.45
N GLU A 15 12.29 -9.18 -11.34
CA GLU A 15 12.90 -7.83 -11.34
C GLU A 15 11.85 -6.73 -11.57
N LYS A 16 10.77 -7.05 -12.29
CA LYS A 16 9.61 -6.19 -12.44
C LYS A 16 8.97 -5.89 -11.08
N ASP A 17 8.66 -6.90 -10.28
CA ASP A 17 8.07 -6.72 -8.95
C ASP A 17 9.05 -6.03 -7.99
N ARG A 18 10.33 -6.38 -8.06
CA ARG A 18 11.39 -5.76 -7.24
C ARG A 18 11.47 -4.25 -7.47
N ALA A 19 11.33 -3.80 -8.72
CA ALA A 19 11.30 -2.37 -9.07
C ALA A 19 10.06 -1.67 -8.50
N LEU A 20 8.88 -2.31 -8.52
CA LEU A 20 7.66 -1.76 -7.92
C LEU A 20 7.81 -1.62 -6.41
N PHE A 21 8.30 -2.65 -5.73
CA PHE A 21 8.50 -2.60 -4.28
C PHE A 21 9.56 -1.57 -3.87
N ALA A 22 10.58 -1.35 -4.69
CA ALA A 22 11.55 -0.28 -4.45
C ALA A 22 10.92 1.13 -4.51
N LEU A 23 9.97 1.35 -5.42
CA LEU A 23 9.19 2.60 -5.47
C LEU A 23 8.31 2.75 -4.23
N VAL A 24 7.56 1.69 -3.87
CA VAL A 24 6.69 1.64 -2.69
C VAL A 24 7.48 1.92 -1.40
N ASP A 25 8.63 1.26 -1.22
CA ASP A 25 9.52 1.46 -0.07
C ASP A 25 9.98 2.93 0.01
N ARG A 26 10.39 3.53 -1.11
CA ARG A 26 10.81 4.94 -1.15
C ARG A 26 9.68 5.90 -0.79
N ILE A 27 8.45 5.66 -1.27
CA ILE A 27 7.27 6.49 -0.92
C ILE A 27 6.99 6.42 0.58
N ASN A 28 7.13 5.24 1.19
CA ASN A 28 6.84 5.06 2.61
C ASN A 28 7.92 5.67 3.51
N GLN A 29 9.20 5.51 3.15
CA GLN A 29 10.34 5.93 3.98
C GLN A 29 10.74 7.40 3.78
N ALA A 30 10.67 7.90 2.55
CA ALA A 30 11.15 9.24 2.20
C ALA A 30 10.31 9.86 1.06
N PRO A 31 9.01 10.11 1.27
CA PRO A 31 8.12 10.64 0.25
C PRO A 31 8.59 11.96 -0.35
N GLU A 32 9.27 12.80 0.44
CA GLU A 32 9.85 14.07 0.00
C GLU A 32 11.02 13.91 -0.99
N ARG A 33 11.57 12.70 -1.10
CA ARG A 33 12.66 12.34 -2.02
C ARG A 33 12.18 11.52 -3.22
N VAL A 34 10.89 11.19 -3.29
CA VAL A 34 10.32 10.50 -4.46
C VAL A 34 10.42 11.43 -5.65
N SER A 35 10.97 10.92 -6.74
CA SER A 35 11.28 11.68 -7.94
C SER A 35 10.72 11.00 -9.18
N ARG A 36 10.76 11.72 -10.30
CA ARG A 36 10.44 11.16 -11.62
C ARG A 36 11.30 9.92 -11.93
N GLU A 37 12.55 9.90 -11.50
CA GLU A 37 13.46 8.78 -11.77
C GLU A 37 12.95 7.47 -11.15
N ASP A 38 12.31 7.53 -9.98
CA ASP A 38 11.76 6.34 -9.31
C ASP A 38 10.62 5.72 -10.13
N VAL A 39 9.77 6.56 -10.74
CA VAL A 39 8.72 6.11 -11.67
C VAL A 39 9.33 5.58 -12.97
N GLU A 40 10.37 6.22 -13.51
CA GLU A 40 11.06 5.74 -14.72
C GLU A 40 11.75 4.38 -14.52
N ARG A 41 12.22 4.07 -13.30
CA ARG A 41 12.75 2.74 -12.97
C ARG A 41 11.64 1.68 -13.08
N GLY A 42 10.46 1.97 -12.55
CA GLY A 42 9.28 1.11 -12.68
C GLY A 42 8.86 0.90 -14.15
N ARG A 43 8.80 1.98 -14.93
CA ARG A 43 8.52 1.91 -16.38
C ARG A 43 9.52 1.03 -17.13
N ARG A 44 10.83 1.23 -16.90
CA ARG A 44 11.89 0.43 -17.53
C ARG A 44 11.83 -1.05 -17.16
N ALA A 45 11.29 -1.38 -15.98
CA ALA A 45 11.07 -2.75 -15.55
C ALA A 45 9.79 -3.38 -16.17
N GLY A 46 9.02 -2.62 -16.96
CA GLY A 46 7.87 -3.09 -17.71
C GLY A 46 6.52 -2.88 -17.02
N TRP A 47 6.42 -1.96 -16.05
CA TRP A 47 5.14 -1.50 -15.52
C TRP A 47 4.51 -0.41 -16.40
N SER A 48 3.18 -0.43 -16.51
CA SER A 48 2.42 0.65 -17.10
C SER A 48 2.36 1.85 -16.16
N ASP A 49 2.13 3.04 -16.73
CA ASP A 49 1.89 4.26 -15.97
C ASP A 49 0.70 4.11 -15.02
N GLU A 50 -0.37 3.46 -15.49
CA GLU A 50 -1.56 3.15 -14.70
C GLU A 50 -1.19 2.35 -13.45
N ALA A 51 -0.49 1.22 -13.59
CA ALA A 51 -0.11 0.38 -12.45
C ALA A 51 0.82 1.11 -11.46
N LEU A 52 1.71 1.98 -11.96
CA LEU A 52 2.57 2.79 -11.11
C LEU A 52 1.77 3.84 -10.35
N TYR A 53 0.81 4.51 -11.00
CA TYR A 53 -0.06 5.48 -10.37
C TYR A 53 -1.02 4.84 -9.38
N ASP A 54 -1.52 3.64 -9.64
CA ASP A 54 -2.33 2.88 -8.69
C ASP A 54 -1.53 2.58 -7.42
N ALA A 55 -0.30 2.06 -7.57
CA ALA A 55 0.58 1.79 -6.44
C ALA A 55 0.90 3.05 -5.62
N ILE A 56 1.22 4.17 -6.30
CA ILE A 56 1.46 5.46 -5.66
C ILE A 56 0.22 5.92 -4.90
N THR A 57 -0.96 5.82 -5.52
CA THR A 57 -2.24 6.26 -4.94
C THR A 57 -2.56 5.48 -3.68
N VAL A 58 -2.43 4.15 -3.72
CA VAL A 58 -2.63 3.30 -2.54
C VAL A 58 -1.68 3.72 -1.42
N CYS A 59 -0.37 3.86 -1.69
CA CYS A 59 0.60 4.26 -0.67
C CYS A 59 0.28 5.63 -0.06
N ALA A 60 -0.06 6.61 -0.91
CA ALA A 60 -0.39 7.97 -0.47
C ALA A 60 -1.66 8.01 0.39
N LEU A 61 -2.71 7.26 0.03
CA LEU A 61 -3.96 7.18 0.79
C LEU A 61 -3.74 6.57 2.17
N PHE A 62 -3.04 5.44 2.26
CA PHE A 62 -2.73 4.82 3.55
C PHE A 62 -1.90 5.75 4.44
N ARG A 63 -0.91 6.45 3.86
CA ARG A 63 -0.13 7.43 4.62
C ARG A 63 -1.00 8.58 5.13
N PHE A 64 -1.92 9.10 4.32
CA PHE A 64 -2.87 10.12 4.73
C PHE A 64 -3.74 9.62 5.89
N TYR A 65 -4.34 8.44 5.78
CA TYR A 65 -5.19 7.87 6.83
C TYR A 65 -4.42 7.64 8.13
N ASN A 66 -3.23 7.01 8.05
CA ASN A 66 -2.41 6.76 9.24
C ASN A 66 -2.06 8.07 9.94
N THR A 67 -1.59 9.07 9.19
CA THR A 67 -1.25 10.40 9.76
C THR A 67 -2.46 11.06 10.40
N TRP A 68 -3.63 10.97 9.77
CA TRP A 68 -4.86 11.58 10.29
C TRP A 68 -5.36 10.87 11.56
N ILE A 69 -5.36 9.54 11.58
CA ILE A 69 -5.74 8.73 12.74
C ILE A 69 -4.78 9.02 13.90
N ASP A 70 -3.47 8.94 13.66
CA ASP A 70 -2.43 9.17 14.67
C ASP A 70 -2.51 10.58 15.26
N ALA A 71 -2.73 11.60 14.42
CA ALA A 71 -2.82 12.99 14.87
C ALA A 71 -4.10 13.30 15.66
N THR A 72 -5.19 12.58 15.41
CA THR A 72 -6.48 12.79 16.07
C THR A 72 -6.67 11.93 17.31
N GLY A 73 -5.79 10.95 17.55
CA GLY A 73 -5.88 10.03 18.68
C GLY A 73 -7.02 9.02 18.58
N VAL A 74 -7.57 8.84 17.38
CA VAL A 74 -8.56 7.78 17.12
C VAL A 74 -7.87 6.44 17.37
N GLN A 75 -8.39 5.67 18.33
CA GLN A 75 -7.80 4.39 18.74
C GLN A 75 -7.91 3.37 17.61
N ASP A 76 -6.85 2.57 17.42
CA ASP A 76 -6.91 1.39 16.56
C ASP A 76 -8.07 0.48 16.96
N MET A 77 -8.76 -0.08 15.96
CA MET A 77 -9.69 -1.17 16.24
C MET A 77 -8.89 -2.41 16.68
N PRO A 78 -9.35 -3.18 17.68
CA PRO A 78 -8.71 -4.45 18.01
C PRO A 78 -8.61 -5.36 16.78
N ALA A 79 -7.54 -6.17 16.67
CA ALA A 79 -7.33 -7.08 15.53
C ALA A 79 -8.57 -7.95 15.20
N ALA A 80 -9.32 -8.36 16.22
CA ALA A 80 -10.57 -9.10 16.08
C ALA A 80 -11.67 -8.31 15.32
N MET A 81 -11.74 -6.99 15.51
CA MET A 81 -12.66 -6.11 14.81
C MET A 81 -12.29 -5.94 13.34
N TYR A 82 -10.99 -5.93 12.97
CA TYR A 82 -10.60 -5.92 11.56
C TYR A 82 -11.06 -7.19 10.83
N HIS A 83 -10.91 -8.37 11.45
CA HIS A 83 -11.39 -9.62 10.87
C HIS A 83 -12.91 -9.65 10.70
N HIS A 84 -13.64 -9.16 11.72
CA HIS A 84 -15.10 -9.13 11.67
C HIS A 84 -15.62 -8.14 10.62
N THR A 85 -15.00 -6.95 10.56
CA THR A 85 -15.34 -5.91 9.58
C THR A 85 -14.99 -6.35 8.16
N GLY A 86 -13.85 -7.02 7.96
CA GLY A 86 -13.46 -7.60 6.67
C GLY A 86 -14.45 -8.65 6.18
N LYS A 87 -14.90 -9.55 7.07
CA LYS A 87 -15.97 -10.52 6.75
C LYS A 87 -17.28 -9.85 6.37
N ARG A 88 -17.69 -8.82 7.11
CA ARG A 88 -18.91 -8.05 6.83
C ARG A 88 -18.82 -7.33 5.48
N LEU A 89 -17.71 -6.63 5.21
CA LEU A 89 -17.51 -5.94 3.93
C LEU A 89 -17.50 -6.91 2.73
N ALA A 90 -16.95 -8.11 2.90
CA ALA A 90 -16.97 -9.13 1.86
C ALA A 90 -18.37 -9.70 1.58
N ALA A 91 -19.22 -9.80 2.60
CA ALA A 91 -20.58 -10.33 2.48
C ALA A 91 -21.60 -9.25 2.03
N ASP A 92 -21.52 -8.06 2.64
CA ASP A 92 -22.58 -7.05 2.60
C ASP A 92 -22.15 -5.76 1.88
N GLY A 93 -20.88 -5.65 1.48
CA GLY A 93 -20.33 -4.47 0.84
C GLY A 93 -20.19 -3.26 1.78
N TYR A 94 -20.00 -2.07 1.20
CA TYR A 94 -19.80 -0.82 1.96
C TYR A 94 -21.11 -0.15 2.42
N ALA A 95 -22.26 -0.63 1.96
CA ALA A 95 -23.54 -0.10 2.41
C ALA A 95 -23.72 -0.39 3.92
N PRO A 96 -24.26 0.56 4.71
CA PRO A 96 -24.74 0.21 6.04
C PRO A 96 -25.83 -0.84 5.86
N ALA A 97 -25.86 -1.86 6.73
CA ALA A 97 -27.07 -2.65 6.86
C ALA A 97 -28.17 -1.69 7.29
N ASP A 98 -29.26 -1.63 6.53
CA ASP A 98 -30.36 -0.69 6.73
C ASP A 98 -30.75 -0.60 8.23
N GLY A 99 -30.90 0.63 8.71
CA GLY A 99 -31.23 0.93 10.11
C GLY A 99 -32.66 0.59 10.50
#